data_AF-A0A9Q7APM8-F1
#
_entry.id   AF-A0A9Q7APM8-F1
#
_cell.length_a   1.000
_cell.length_b   1.000
_cell.length_c   1.000
_cell.angle_alpha   90.00
_cell.angle_beta   90.00
_cell.angle_gamma   90.00
#
_symmetry.space_group_name_H-M   'P 1'
#
loop_
_entity.id
_entity.type
_entity.pdbx_description
1 polymer ?
#
loop_
_entity_poly.entity_id
_entity_poly.type
_entity_poly.pdbx_seq_one_letter_code
_entity_poly.pdbx_strand_id
1 'polypeptide(L)'
;MEGYLLQIEEDPAFRPLRFVGVKNEKTGEYHLYVTHLPADKVSPEEIADLYRARWAVEIFFKELKSHFGLSSIGSGKKHIVEIVICVALLTVIVSGQVRRELEKEPRSDVKEMGPLLYAEHFHHISTGLLQAVLYHEGFRFDPASLWIGAIRADPLPERYRRGRLEDVYRQREPN
;
A
#
# COMPACT_ATOMS: atom_id res chain seq x y z
N MET A 1 27.96 -47.91 32.74
CA MET A 1 26.71 -47.52 33.43
C MET A 1 27.01 -46.19 34.08
N GLU A 2 26.38 -45.07 33.79
CA GLU A 2 24.95 -44.82 33.53
C GLU A 2 24.77 -43.87 32.34
N GLY A 3 23.84 -44.20 31.44
CA GLY A 3 23.32 -43.27 30.45
C GLY A 3 22.10 -42.58 31.05
N TYR A 4 22.20 -41.28 31.28
CA TYR A 4 21.04 -40.46 31.63
C TYR A 4 20.21 -40.24 30.36
N LEU A 5 19.21 -41.11 30.16
CA LEU A 5 18.08 -40.83 29.28
C LEU A 5 17.26 -39.72 29.92
N LEU A 6 17.52 -38.48 29.52
CA LEU A 6 16.59 -37.39 29.76
C LEU A 6 15.32 -37.71 28.96
N GLN A 7 14.32 -38.28 29.64
CA GLN A 7 12.94 -38.25 29.19
C GLN A 7 12.53 -36.77 29.19
N ILE A 8 12.72 -36.11 28.05
CA ILE A 8 12.05 -34.84 27.78
C ILE A 8 10.59 -35.22 27.63
N GLU A 9 9.82 -34.97 28.68
CA GLU A 9 8.37 -35.03 28.65
C GLU A 9 7.92 -34.06 27.55
N GLU A 10 7.44 -34.59 26.42
CA GLU A 10 6.98 -33.76 25.30
C GLU A 10 5.78 -32.94 25.78
N ASP A 11 6.01 -31.63 25.96
CA ASP A 11 4.93 -30.68 26.19
C ASP A 11 3.93 -30.79 25.03
N PRO A 12 2.64 -31.12 25.26
CA PRO A 12 1.65 -31.24 24.19
C PRO A 12 1.40 -29.93 23.43
N ALA A 13 1.91 -28.80 23.92
CA ALA A 13 1.94 -27.52 23.19
C ALA A 13 3.15 -27.37 22.24
N PHE A 14 4.18 -28.23 22.36
CA PHE A 14 5.37 -28.19 21.53
C PHE A 14 5.06 -28.71 20.13
N ARG A 15 4.82 -27.79 19.19
CA ARG A 15 4.72 -28.13 17.78
C ARG A 15 6.11 -28.21 17.17
N PRO A 16 6.52 -29.35 16.58
CA PRO A 16 7.82 -29.45 15.95
C PRO A 16 7.93 -28.45 14.80
N LEU A 17 8.99 -27.65 14.84
CA LEU A 17 9.33 -26.70 13.80
C LEU A 17 10.27 -27.35 12.78
N ARG A 18 10.02 -27.06 11.51
CA ARG A 18 10.87 -27.43 10.38
C ARG A 18 11.67 -26.22 9.93
N PHE A 19 12.97 -26.43 9.77
CA PHE A 19 13.89 -25.47 9.14
C PHE A 19 14.07 -25.83 7.67
N VAL A 20 13.94 -24.84 6.77
CA VAL A 20 13.96 -25.04 5.32
C VAL A 20 14.95 -24.07 4.69
N GLY A 21 15.91 -24.57 3.93
CA GLY A 21 16.83 -23.75 3.14
C GLY A 21 16.60 -23.96 1.64
N VAL A 22 16.36 -22.88 0.91
CA VAL A 22 16.22 -22.91 -0.56
C VAL A 22 17.34 -22.09 -1.18
N LYS A 23 18.13 -22.70 -2.07
CA LYS A 23 19.21 -22.00 -2.76
C LYS A 23 18.65 -21.17 -3.90
N ASN A 24 18.98 -19.88 -3.93
CA ASN A 24 18.71 -19.01 -5.06
C ASN A 24 19.74 -19.28 -6.16
N GLU A 25 19.29 -19.82 -7.30
CA GLU A 25 20.19 -20.17 -8.41
C GLU A 25 20.91 -18.96 -9.02
N LYS A 26 20.32 -17.77 -8.94
CA LYS A 26 20.89 -16.55 -9.54
C LYS A 26 21.96 -15.91 -8.66
N THR A 27 21.75 -15.88 -7.36
CA THR A 27 22.69 -15.24 -6.41
C THR A 27 23.64 -16.24 -5.75
N GLY A 28 23.29 -17.53 -5.78
CA GLY A 28 24.03 -18.60 -5.09
C GLY A 28 23.76 -18.69 -3.59
N GLU A 29 22.99 -17.75 -3.02
CA GLU A 29 22.70 -17.65 -1.59
C GLU A 29 21.56 -18.56 -1.15
N TYR A 30 21.56 -19.00 0.11
CA TYR A 30 20.44 -19.74 0.70
C TYR A 30 19.45 -18.78 1.37
N HIS A 31 18.19 -18.89 1.00
CA HIS A 31 17.08 -18.29 1.74
C HIS A 31 16.59 -19.30 2.78
N LEU A 32 16.50 -18.86 4.03
CA LEU A 32 16.21 -19.70 5.19
C LEU A 32 14.81 -19.38 5.73
N TYR A 33 14.03 -20.43 5.99
CA TYR A 33 12.64 -20.34 6.45
C TYR A 33 12.40 -21.27 7.64
N VAL A 34 11.44 -20.89 8.47
CA VAL A 34 11.00 -21.67 9.64
C VAL A 34 9.50 -21.87 9.52
N THR A 35 9.03 -23.11 9.54
CA THR A 35 7.62 -23.44 9.33
C THR A 35 7.17 -24.62 10.20
N HIS A 36 5.90 -24.64 10.58
CA HIS A 36 5.26 -25.84 11.16
C HIS A 36 4.61 -26.73 10.11
N LEU A 37 4.71 -26.38 8.82
CA LEU A 37 4.12 -27.15 7.74
C LEU A 37 4.88 -28.46 7.53
N PRO A 38 4.16 -29.59 7.40
CA PRO A 38 4.78 -30.90 7.41
C PRO A 38 5.44 -31.18 6.05
N ALA A 39 6.60 -31.86 6.10
CA ALA A 39 7.50 -32.00 4.95
C ALA A 39 6.98 -32.94 3.86
N ASP A 40 6.08 -33.86 4.21
CA ASP A 40 5.39 -34.78 3.31
C ASP A 40 4.30 -34.09 2.46
N LYS A 41 3.84 -32.90 2.88
CA LYS A 41 2.75 -32.16 2.21
C LYS A 41 3.20 -30.89 1.50
N VAL A 42 4.28 -30.27 1.97
CA VAL A 42 4.73 -28.96 1.46
C VAL A 42 6.23 -28.99 1.19
N SER A 43 6.61 -28.78 -0.07
CA SER A 43 8.00 -28.77 -0.51
C SER A 43 8.73 -27.49 -0.05
N PRO A 44 10.08 -27.51 0.01
CA PRO A 44 10.87 -26.30 0.25
C PRO A 44 10.54 -25.13 -0.69
N GLU A 45 10.31 -25.42 -1.97
CA GLU A 45 9.98 -24.45 -3.01
C GLU A 45 8.61 -23.81 -2.76
N GLU A 46 7.61 -24.62 -2.38
CA GLU A 46 6.28 -24.12 -1.99
C GLU A 46 6.36 -23.23 -0.74
N ILE A 47 7.24 -23.55 0.23
CA ILE A 47 7.50 -22.66 1.37
C ILE A 47 8.10 -21.34 0.91
N ALA A 48 9.08 -21.36 -0.01
CA ALA A 48 9.67 -20.14 -0.54
C ALA A 48 8.64 -19.28 -1.28
N ASP A 49 7.73 -19.89 -2.05
CA ASP A 49 6.64 -19.20 -2.73
C ASP A 49 5.60 -18.63 -1.76
N LEU A 50 5.25 -19.37 -0.71
CA LEU A 50 4.38 -18.86 0.36
C LEU A 50 5.02 -17.66 1.06
N TYR A 51 6.33 -17.72 1.35
CA TYR A 51 7.06 -16.60 1.92
C TYR A 51 7.19 -15.41 0.96
N ARG A 52 7.15 -15.64 -0.36
CA ARG A 52 7.07 -14.57 -1.36
C ARG A 52 5.77 -13.77 -1.21
N ALA A 53 4.65 -14.41 -0.84
CA ALA A 53 3.39 -13.72 -0.57
C ALA A 53 3.50 -12.73 0.61
N ARG A 54 4.42 -12.93 1.57
CA ARG A 54 4.71 -11.96 2.63
C ARG A 54 5.16 -10.61 2.05
N TRP A 55 5.93 -10.62 0.97
CA TRP A 55 6.39 -9.39 0.33
C TRP A 55 5.23 -8.62 -0.31
N ALA A 56 4.24 -9.32 -0.87
CA ALA A 56 3.01 -8.69 -1.37
C ALA A 56 2.25 -7.95 -0.26
N VAL A 57 2.18 -8.52 0.95
CA VAL A 57 1.58 -7.84 2.12
C VAL A 57 2.37 -6.59 2.49
N GLU A 58 3.71 -6.65 2.44
CA GLU A 58 4.56 -5.49 2.73
C GLU A 58 4.36 -4.36 1.72
N ILE A 59 4.29 -4.70 0.42
CA ILE A 59 3.97 -3.74 -0.65
C ILE A 59 2.59 -3.14 -0.41
N PHE A 60 1.58 -3.95 -0.14
CA PHE A 60 0.22 -3.49 0.11
C PHE A 60 0.18 -2.44 1.23
N PHE A 61 0.88 -2.68 2.35
CA PHE A 61 0.97 -1.68 3.42
C PHE A 61 1.79 -0.45 3.03
N LYS A 62 2.82 -0.59 2.18
CA LYS A 62 3.56 0.55 1.63
C LYS A 62 2.67 1.41 0.72
N GLU A 63 1.87 0.80 -0.16
CA GLU A 63 0.92 1.53 -1.01
C GLU A 63 -0.10 2.32 -0.17
N LEU A 64 -0.72 1.66 0.80
CA LEU A 64 -1.69 2.29 1.71
C LEU A 64 -1.11 3.49 2.45
N LYS A 65 0.11 3.35 2.98
CA LYS A 65 0.78 4.38 3.77
C LYS A 65 1.29 5.53 2.92
N SER A 66 1.92 5.23 1.77
CA SER A 66 2.60 6.23 0.96
C SER A 66 1.68 6.96 0.00
N HIS A 67 0.68 6.27 -0.57
CA HIS A 67 -0.12 6.80 -1.69
C HIS A 67 -1.61 6.93 -1.37
N PHE A 68 -2.15 6.15 -0.43
CA PHE A 68 -3.60 6.12 -0.17
C PHE A 68 -4.02 6.71 1.19
N GLY A 69 -3.18 7.58 1.77
CA GLY A 69 -3.58 8.47 2.87
C GLY A 69 -3.64 7.83 4.26
N LEU A 70 -3.20 6.58 4.42
CA LEU A 70 -3.22 5.94 5.75
C LEU A 70 -2.22 6.59 6.73
N SER A 71 -1.15 7.23 6.23
CA SER A 71 -0.17 7.95 7.05
C SER A 71 -0.55 9.39 7.38
N SER A 72 -1.59 9.95 6.73
CA SER A 72 -2.00 11.35 6.91
C SER A 72 -3.16 11.54 7.90
N ILE A 73 -3.48 10.51 8.69
CA ILE A 73 -4.53 10.58 9.71
C ILE A 73 -4.08 11.48 10.87
N GLY A 74 -4.59 12.71 10.90
CA GLY A 74 -4.34 13.67 11.99
C GLY A 74 -5.32 13.59 13.17
N SER A 75 -6.23 12.60 13.19
CA SER A 75 -7.31 12.50 14.20
C SER A 75 -7.24 11.20 15.01
N GLY A 76 -7.41 11.30 16.33
CA GLY A 76 -7.59 10.15 17.22
C GLY A 76 -9.03 9.65 17.34
N LYS A 77 -9.99 10.27 16.65
CA LYS A 77 -11.40 9.88 16.72
C LYS A 77 -11.62 8.57 15.95
N LYS A 78 -12.07 7.52 16.66
CA LYS A 78 -12.28 6.16 16.11
C LYS A 78 -13.02 6.14 14.77
N HIS A 79 -14.15 6.84 14.66
CA HIS A 79 -14.94 6.87 13.42
C HIS A 79 -14.19 7.49 12.22
N ILE A 80 -13.34 8.49 12.46
CA ILE A 80 -12.53 9.10 11.39
C ILE A 80 -11.47 8.09 10.92
N VAL A 81 -10.81 7.42 11.85
CA VAL A 81 -9.80 6.40 11.55
C VAL A 81 -10.43 5.27 10.74
N GLU A 82 -11.60 4.78 11.14
CA GLU A 82 -12.33 3.72 10.42
C GLU A 82 -12.68 4.14 8.98
N ILE A 83 -13.20 5.35 8.79
CA ILE A 83 -13.53 5.87 7.45
C ILE A 83 -12.28 5.94 6.57
N VAL A 84 -11.15 6.46 7.09
CA VAL A 84 -9.92 6.55 6.30
C VAL A 84 -9.40 5.17 5.93
N ILE A 85 -9.43 4.20 6.84
CA ILE A 85 -9.07 2.81 6.53
C ILE A 85 -9.96 2.27 5.41
N CYS A 86 -11.28 2.42 5.51
CA CYS A 86 -12.21 1.98 4.48
C CYS A 86 -11.93 2.63 3.12
N VAL A 87 -11.73 3.95 3.08
CA VAL A 87 -11.41 4.69 1.84
C VAL A 87 -10.08 4.23 1.24
N ALA A 88 -9.04 4.03 2.06
CA ALA A 88 -7.75 3.56 1.59
C ALA A 88 -7.84 2.15 0.98
N LEU A 89 -8.58 1.24 1.63
CA LEU A 89 -8.83 -0.11 1.12
C LEU A 89 -9.63 -0.08 -0.19
N LEU A 90 -10.68 0.72 -0.27
CA LEU A 90 -11.45 0.90 -1.50
C LEU A 90 -10.58 1.44 -2.63
N THR A 91 -9.69 2.39 -2.34
CA THR A 91 -8.77 2.96 -3.33
C THR A 91 -7.82 1.91 -3.89
N VAL A 92 -7.26 1.02 -3.04
CA VAL A 92 -6.43 -0.11 -3.51
C VAL A 92 -7.21 -1.04 -4.42
N ILE A 93 -8.45 -1.37 -4.06
CA ILE A 93 -9.29 -2.28 -4.86
C ILE A 93 -9.56 -1.66 -6.23
N VAL A 94 -9.97 -0.39 -6.28
CA VAL A 94 -10.24 0.33 -7.54
C VAL A 94 -8.96 0.43 -8.38
N SER A 95 -7.85 0.85 -7.78
CA SER A 95 -6.54 0.91 -8.42
C SER A 95 -6.15 -0.43 -9.05
N GLY A 96 -6.32 -1.53 -8.31
CA GLY A 96 -6.04 -2.87 -8.80
C GLY A 96 -6.96 -3.33 -9.95
N GLN A 97 -8.24 -2.93 -9.94
CA GLN A 97 -9.14 -3.19 -11.07
C GLN A 97 -8.70 -2.43 -12.32
N VAL A 98 -8.39 -1.13 -12.18
CA VAL A 98 -7.90 -0.30 -13.28
C VAL A 98 -6.61 -0.88 -13.85
N ARG A 99 -5.68 -1.32 -12.99
CA ARG A 99 -4.44 -1.99 -13.41
C ARG A 99 -4.73 -3.20 -14.29
N ARG A 100 -5.62 -4.09 -13.84
CA ARG A 100 -5.97 -5.32 -14.58
C ARG A 100 -6.59 -5.04 -15.94
N GLU A 101 -7.41 -3.99 -16.05
CA GLU A 101 -7.97 -3.60 -17.35
C GLU A 101 -6.88 -2.99 -18.26
N LEU A 102 -5.99 -2.16 -17.72
CA LEU A 102 -4.86 -1.61 -18.48
C LEU A 102 -3.88 -2.69 -18.95
N GLU A 103 -3.66 -3.75 -18.16
CA GLU A 103 -2.84 -4.88 -18.56
C GLU A 103 -3.42 -5.64 -19.77
N LYS A 104 -4.71 -5.49 -20.10
CA LYS A 104 -5.27 -6.07 -21.33
C LYS A 104 -4.95 -5.25 -22.57
N GLU A 105 -4.64 -3.96 -22.41
CA GLU A 105 -4.34 -3.04 -23.51
C GLU A 105 -2.92 -3.29 -24.04
N PRO A 106 -2.74 -3.66 -25.32
CA PRO A 106 -1.41 -3.98 -25.88
C PRO A 106 -0.41 -2.82 -25.83
N ARG A 107 -0.90 -1.58 -25.80
CA ARG A 107 -0.07 -0.36 -25.75
C ARG A 107 0.28 0.08 -24.33
N SER A 108 -0.12 -0.69 -23.31
CA SER A 108 0.09 -0.31 -21.92
C SER A 108 1.41 -0.86 -21.36
N ASP A 109 2.23 0.05 -20.85
CA ASP A 109 3.48 -0.29 -20.16
C ASP A 109 3.24 -0.75 -18.69
N VAL A 110 1.98 -0.83 -18.24
CA VAL A 110 1.61 -1.17 -16.85
C VAL A 110 2.11 -2.54 -16.41
N LYS A 111 2.29 -3.49 -17.35
CA LYS A 111 2.87 -4.81 -17.07
C LYS A 111 4.31 -4.76 -16.62
N GLU A 112 5.06 -3.77 -17.10
CA GLU A 112 6.48 -3.59 -16.77
C GLU A 112 6.64 -2.81 -15.45
N MET A 113 5.58 -2.12 -15.01
CA MET A 113 5.59 -1.33 -13.78
C MET A 113 5.51 -2.23 -12.54
N GLY A 114 6.48 -2.02 -11.64
CA GLY A 114 6.37 -2.50 -10.26
C GLY A 114 5.14 -1.92 -9.56
N PRO A 115 4.62 -2.60 -8.52
CA PRO A 115 3.38 -2.20 -7.84
C PRO A 115 3.44 -0.78 -7.25
N LEU A 116 4.54 -0.42 -6.58
CA LEU A 116 4.70 0.91 -6.00
C LEU A 116 4.74 2.02 -7.05
N LEU A 117 5.45 1.81 -8.16
CA LEU A 117 5.49 2.77 -9.27
C LEU A 117 4.09 2.95 -9.88
N TYR A 118 3.36 1.85 -10.10
CA TYR A 118 1.98 1.93 -10.56
C TYR A 118 1.08 2.71 -9.60
N ALA A 119 1.17 2.43 -8.29
CA ALA A 119 0.37 3.12 -7.26
C ALA A 119 0.66 4.63 -7.22
N GLU A 120 1.93 5.02 -7.38
CA GLU A 120 2.33 6.43 -7.49
C GLU A 120 1.70 7.11 -8.71
N HIS A 121 1.81 6.50 -9.89
CA HIS A 121 1.18 7.01 -11.11
C HIS A 121 -0.33 7.10 -10.98
N PHE A 122 -0.98 6.04 -10.46
CA PHE A 122 -2.42 6.03 -10.22
C PHE A 122 -2.84 7.16 -9.27
N HIS A 123 -2.12 7.35 -8.16
CA HIS A 123 -2.38 8.44 -7.23
C HIS A 123 -2.32 9.81 -7.94
N HIS A 124 -1.28 10.05 -8.74
CA HIS A 124 -1.10 11.29 -9.49
C HIS A 124 -2.26 11.59 -10.45
N ILE A 125 -2.76 10.58 -11.16
CA ILE A 125 -3.84 10.75 -12.15
C ILE A 125 -5.25 10.59 -11.58
N SER A 126 -5.39 10.09 -10.35
CA SER A 126 -6.67 9.69 -9.73
C SER A 126 -7.74 10.78 -9.77
N THR A 127 -7.34 12.03 -9.52
CA THR A 127 -8.25 13.18 -9.55
C THR A 127 -8.77 13.45 -10.97
N GLY A 128 -7.91 13.33 -11.98
CA GLY A 128 -8.29 13.46 -13.38
C GLY A 128 -9.17 12.30 -13.86
N LEU A 129 -8.88 11.07 -13.42
CA LEU A 129 -9.73 9.92 -13.69
C LEU A 129 -11.13 10.08 -13.10
N LEU A 130 -11.22 10.52 -11.84
CA LEU A 130 -12.51 10.79 -11.20
C LEU A 130 -13.29 11.87 -11.94
N GLN A 131 -12.63 12.96 -12.35
CA GLN A 131 -13.24 13.99 -13.18
C GLN A 131 -13.79 13.44 -14.50
N ALA A 132 -13.01 12.61 -15.18
CA ALA A 132 -13.41 12.01 -16.45
C ALA A 132 -14.63 11.11 -16.28
N VAL A 133 -14.65 10.28 -15.23
CA VAL A 133 -15.81 9.42 -14.91
C VAL A 133 -17.05 10.26 -14.58
N LEU A 134 -16.91 11.27 -13.73
CA LEU A 134 -18.03 12.15 -13.38
C LEU A 134 -18.56 12.89 -14.59
N TYR A 135 -17.67 13.41 -15.44
CA TYR A 135 -18.05 14.07 -16.68
C TYR A 135 -18.80 13.13 -17.63
N HIS A 136 -18.33 11.89 -17.79
CA HIS A 136 -19.00 10.86 -18.59
C HIS A 136 -20.42 10.57 -18.07
N GLU A 137 -20.59 10.49 -16.75
CA GLU A 137 -21.90 10.29 -16.10
C GLU A 137 -22.79 11.54 -16.10
N GLY A 138 -22.40 12.61 -16.80
CA GLY A 138 -23.16 13.85 -16.93
C GLY A 138 -23.02 14.80 -15.73
N PHE A 139 -22.16 14.49 -14.76
CA PHE A 139 -21.84 15.38 -13.67
C PHE A 139 -20.75 16.37 -14.09
N ARG A 140 -21.07 17.66 -14.04
CA ARG A 140 -20.05 18.70 -14.15
C ARG A 140 -19.30 18.80 -12.82
N PHE A 141 -18.14 18.16 -12.75
CA PHE A 141 -17.25 18.28 -11.60
C PHE A 141 -16.22 19.37 -11.87
N ASP A 142 -16.38 20.52 -11.21
CA ASP A 142 -15.34 21.53 -11.13
C ASP A 142 -14.62 21.39 -9.78
N PRO A 143 -13.35 20.96 -9.74
CA PRO A 143 -12.59 20.85 -8.50
C PRO A 143 -12.55 22.17 -7.73
N ALA A 144 -12.51 23.31 -8.43
CA ALA A 144 -12.48 24.62 -7.81
C ALA A 144 -13.78 24.89 -7.04
N SER A 145 -14.93 24.41 -7.53
CA SER A 145 -16.21 24.55 -6.85
C SER A 145 -16.27 23.82 -5.50
N LEU A 146 -15.62 22.65 -5.37
CA LEU A 146 -15.49 21.94 -4.09
C LEU A 146 -14.56 22.67 -3.12
N TRP A 147 -13.43 23.18 -3.61
CA TRP A 147 -12.52 23.99 -2.79
C TRP A 147 -13.21 25.27 -2.29
N ILE A 148 -13.93 25.98 -3.17
CA ILE A 148 -14.70 27.17 -2.82
C ILE A 148 -15.83 26.80 -1.85
N GLY A 149 -16.52 25.68 -2.06
CA GLY A 149 -17.58 25.19 -1.18
C GLY A 149 -17.07 24.82 0.21
N ALA A 150 -15.95 24.10 0.29
CA ALA A 150 -15.30 23.71 1.54
C ALA A 150 -14.78 24.93 2.33
N ILE A 151 -14.13 25.88 1.65
CA ILE A 151 -13.68 27.15 2.28
C ILE A 151 -14.90 27.97 2.75
N ARG A 152 -16.03 27.93 2.06
CA ARG A 152 -17.25 28.62 2.50
C ARG A 152 -17.94 27.92 3.68
N ALA A 153 -17.86 26.58 3.73
CA ALA A 153 -18.44 25.79 4.81
C ALA A 153 -17.61 25.84 6.11
N ASP A 154 -16.29 25.97 5.99
CA ASP A 154 -15.36 26.17 7.11
C ASP A 154 -14.34 27.28 6.78
N PRO A 155 -14.72 28.56 6.98
CA PRO A 155 -13.88 29.69 6.59
C PRO A 155 -12.58 29.73 7.37
N LEU A 156 -11.47 29.90 6.65
CA LEU A 156 -10.12 29.97 7.21
C LEU A 156 -10.06 30.87 8.46
N PRO A 157 -9.31 30.46 9.52
CA PRO A 157 -9.15 31.25 10.72
C PRO A 157 -8.68 32.69 10.41
N GLU A 158 -9.14 33.67 11.19
CA GLU A 158 -8.94 35.11 10.96
C GLU A 158 -7.49 35.53 10.64
N ARG A 159 -6.49 34.78 11.15
CA ARG A 159 -5.06 34.99 10.88
C ARG A 159 -4.66 34.83 9.41
N TYR A 160 -5.40 34.05 8.62
CA TYR A 160 -5.17 33.89 7.18
C TYR A 160 -5.97 34.89 6.33
N ARG A 161 -6.96 35.59 6.93
CA ARG A 161 -7.75 36.65 6.28
C ARG A 161 -7.08 38.01 6.36
N ARG A 162 -6.25 38.25 7.38
CA ARG A 162 -5.44 39.47 7.50
C ARG A 162 -4.24 39.44 6.57
N GLY A 163 -4.43 40.03 5.38
CA GLY A 163 -3.34 40.55 4.56
C GLY A 163 -2.63 39.48 3.75
N ARG A 164 -2.81 39.58 2.43
CA ARG A 164 -1.92 39.01 1.43
C ARG A 164 -0.50 39.52 1.73
N LEU A 165 0.30 38.74 2.46
CA LEU A 165 1.75 38.91 2.48
C LEU A 165 2.19 38.68 1.04
N GLU A 166 2.46 39.77 0.35
CA GLU A 166 3.03 39.75 -0.98
C GLU A 166 4.22 38.80 -0.98
N ASP A 167 4.11 37.72 -1.75
CA ASP A 167 5.14 37.19 -2.63
C ASP A 167 6.61 37.47 -2.22
N VAL A 168 7.01 37.16 -0.98
CA VAL A 168 8.43 37.23 -0.55
C VAL A 168 9.29 36.26 -1.39
N TYR A 169 8.66 35.30 -2.06
CA TYR A 169 9.32 34.32 -2.94
C TYR A 169 9.28 34.66 -4.44
N ARG A 170 8.62 35.74 -4.90
CA ARG A 170 8.58 36.09 -6.34
C ARG A 170 9.73 37.01 -6.78
N GLN A 171 10.58 37.49 -5.87
CA GLN A 171 11.68 38.42 -6.19
C GLN A 171 13.07 37.79 -6.29
N ARG A 172 13.19 36.50 -6.62
CA ARG A 172 14.47 35.90 -7.02
C ARG A 172 14.34 35.12 -8.32
N GLU A 173 14.21 35.84 -9.43
CA GLU A 173 14.73 35.35 -10.71
C GLU A 173 16.16 35.88 -10.88
N PRO A 174 17.14 35.04 -11.24
CA PRO A 174 18.50 35.50 -11.50
C PRO A 174 18.56 36.19 -12.86
N ASN A 175 19.16 37.37 -12.87
CA ASN A 175 19.63 38.05 -14.09
C ASN A 175 20.99 37.46 -14.51
#